data_AF-A0A7C6V4U5-F1
#
_entry.id   AF-A0A7C6V4U5-F1
#
_cell.length_a   1.000
_cell.length_b   1.000
_cell.length_c   1.000
_cell.angle_alpha   90.00
_cell.angle_beta   90.00
_cell.angle_gamma   90.00
#
_symmetry.space_group_name_H-M   'P 1'
#
loop_
_entity.id
_entity.type
_entity.pdbx_description
1 polymer ?
#
loop_
_entity_poly.entity_id
_entity_poly.type
_entity_poly.pdbx_seq_one_letter_code
_entity_poly.pdbx_strand_id
1 'polypeptide(L)'
;MEQVRVLGEFFYSQVQGKPIYDEKGRKVGQLRDMAVRWDGICPRVTGIKYARGVQKHIGIGQIDRWDEQGLRLRGELSENDLSTLKEDEIYAGKWLLDKQIIDLKGSKVVRVNDIKLSWVRHGETYDVILLAVDIGLRGLFRRLGVE
;
A
#
# COMPACT_ATOMS: atom_id res chain seq x y z
N MET A 1 -26.59 -0.45 -4.37
CA MET A 1 -25.33 -0.59 -3.61
C MET A 1 -24.43 -1.48 -4.45
N GLU A 2 -23.37 -0.93 -5.04
CA GLU A 2 -22.41 -1.75 -5.77
C GLU A 2 -21.73 -2.71 -4.79
N GLN A 3 -21.63 -3.99 -5.15
CA GLN A 3 -20.97 -4.97 -4.28
C GLN A 3 -19.46 -4.70 -4.28
N VAL A 4 -18.88 -4.56 -3.08
CA VAL A 4 -17.42 -4.59 -2.91
C VAL A 4 -16.94 -6.02 -3.19
N ARG A 5 -16.02 -6.16 -4.14
CA ARG A 5 -15.40 -7.43 -4.49
C ARG A 5 -13.93 -7.43 -4.07
N VAL A 6 -13.53 -8.39 -3.24
CA VAL A 6 -12.11 -8.65 -2.96
C VAL A 6 -11.49 -9.30 -4.19
N LEU A 7 -10.38 -8.74 -4.70
CA LEU A 7 -9.64 -9.33 -5.81
C LEU A 7 -8.36 -10.04 -5.36
N GLY A 8 -7.83 -9.68 -4.19
CA GLY A 8 -6.68 -10.35 -3.61
C GLY A 8 -6.25 -9.76 -2.28
N GLU A 9 -5.44 -10.52 -1.56
CA GLU A 9 -4.74 -10.08 -0.36
C GLU A 9 -3.25 -10.31 -0.55
N PHE A 10 -2.44 -9.37 -0.05
CA PHE A 10 -0.99 -9.47 -0.11
C PHE A 10 -0.36 -8.74 1.07
N PHE A 11 0.91 -9.03 1.29
CA PHE A 11 1.72 -8.31 2.25
C PHE A 11 2.47 -7.17 1.58
N TYR A 12 2.66 -6.08 2.33
CA TYR A 12 3.44 -4.93 1.89
C TYR A 12 4.85 -5.34 1.45
N SER A 13 5.50 -6.25 2.18
CA SER A 13 6.83 -6.77 1.82
C SER A 13 6.90 -7.43 0.44
N GLN A 14 5.81 -8.05 -0.03
CA GLN A 14 5.77 -8.72 -1.34
C GLN A 14 5.70 -7.74 -2.50
N VAL A 15 5.26 -6.51 -2.23
CA VAL A 15 4.98 -5.53 -3.27
C VAL A 15 5.92 -4.33 -3.20
N GLN A 16 6.58 -4.12 -2.07
CA GLN A 16 7.60 -3.10 -1.94
C GLN A 16 8.74 -3.33 -2.94
N GLY A 17 9.13 -2.27 -3.64
CA GLY A 17 10.17 -2.31 -4.66
C GLY A 17 9.70 -2.78 -6.03
N LYS A 18 8.48 -3.33 -6.16
CA LYS A 18 7.95 -3.73 -7.47
C LYS A 18 7.80 -2.52 -8.41
N PRO A 19 8.05 -2.70 -9.71
CA PRO A 19 7.95 -1.62 -10.68
C PRO A 19 6.50 -1.16 -10.85
N ILE A 20 6.37 0.12 -11.20
CA ILE A 20 5.10 0.75 -11.59
C ILE A 20 5.24 1.11 -13.06
N TYR A 21 4.28 0.71 -13.88
CA TYR A 21 4.23 0.98 -15.31
C TYR A 21 2.97 1.76 -15.68
N ASP A 22 3.09 2.63 -16.68
CA ASP A 22 1.94 3.28 -17.29
C ASP A 22 1.23 2.37 -18.32
N GLU A 23 0.16 2.89 -18.94
CA GLU A 23 -0.61 2.19 -19.98
C GLU A 23 0.24 1.80 -21.20
N LYS A 24 1.29 2.57 -21.50
CA LYS A 24 2.23 2.34 -22.62
C LYS A 24 3.35 1.36 -22.26
N GLY A 25 3.34 0.84 -21.03
CA GLY A 25 4.36 -0.06 -20.52
C GLY A 25 5.68 0.61 -20.14
N ARG A 26 5.73 1.94 -20.09
CA ARG A 26 6.90 2.68 -19.63
C ARG A 26 6.97 2.61 -18.12
N LYS A 27 8.17 2.36 -17.59
CA LYS A 27 8.40 2.32 -16.14
C LYS A 27 8.41 3.74 -15.58
N VAL A 28 7.41 4.07 -14.75
CA VAL A 28 7.32 5.39 -14.09
C VAL A 28 8.09 5.41 -12.77
N GLY A 29 8.26 4.26 -12.13
CA GLY A 29 8.91 4.18 -10.83
C GLY A 29 8.85 2.79 -10.21
N GLN A 30 8.90 2.75 -8.87
CA GLN A 30 8.76 1.54 -8.07
C GLN A 30 7.96 1.86 -6.81
N LEU A 31 7.20 0.89 -6.30
CA LEU A 31 6.48 1.05 -5.05
C LEU A 31 7.45 1.24 -3.89
N ARG A 32 7.49 2.44 -3.31
CA ARG A 32 8.38 2.79 -2.19
C ARG A 32 7.66 2.76 -0.85
N ASP A 33 6.41 3.23 -0.85
CA ASP A 33 5.56 3.35 0.34
C ASP A 33 4.10 3.58 -0.09
N MET A 34 3.17 3.50 0.86
CA MET A 34 1.74 3.73 0.67
C MET A 34 1.25 4.80 1.63
N ALA A 35 0.68 5.88 1.11
CA ALA A 35 -0.05 6.86 1.91
C ALA A 35 -1.37 6.23 2.35
N VAL A 36 -1.64 6.25 3.64
CA VAL A 36 -2.83 5.66 4.27
C VAL A 36 -3.52 6.72 5.09
N ARG A 37 -4.84 6.81 4.93
CA ARG A 37 -5.72 7.64 5.75
C ARG A 37 -6.63 6.74 6.58
N TRP A 38 -6.94 7.18 7.80
CA TRP A 38 -7.96 6.55 8.63
C TRP A 38 -9.29 7.30 8.48
N ASP A 39 -10.05 7.02 7.43
CA ASP A 39 -11.35 7.62 7.16
C ASP A 39 -12.50 6.60 7.29
N GLY A 40 -12.79 6.20 8.53
CA GLY A 40 -13.91 5.34 8.88
C GLY A 40 -13.50 4.10 9.67
N ILE A 41 -14.09 2.96 9.32
CA ILE A 41 -13.92 1.69 10.05
C ILE A 41 -12.53 1.08 9.85
N CYS A 42 -11.95 1.24 8.65
CA CYS A 42 -10.65 0.67 8.30
C CYS A 42 -9.76 1.72 7.61
N PRO A 43 -8.43 1.64 7.78
CA PRO A 43 -7.50 2.52 7.07
C PRO A 43 -7.45 2.18 5.59
N ARG A 44 -7.50 3.21 4.73
CA ARG A 44 -7.47 3.08 3.28
C ARG A 44 -6.19 3.68 2.72
N VAL A 45 -5.60 3.01 1.73
CA VAL A 45 -4.50 3.57 0.96
C VAL A 45 -5.05 4.64 0.02
N THR A 46 -4.56 5.86 0.15
CA THR A 46 -4.95 7.00 -0.68
C THR A 46 -3.97 7.24 -1.83
N GLY A 47 -2.73 6.78 -1.70
CA GLY A 47 -1.75 6.89 -2.78
C GLY A 47 -0.48 6.07 -2.61
N ILE A 48 0.28 5.97 -3.71
CA ILE A 48 1.49 5.15 -3.83
C ILE A 48 2.71 6.04 -4.05
N LYS A 49 3.68 5.92 -3.16
CA LYS A 49 4.97 6.57 -3.31
C LYS A 49 5.78 5.83 -4.37
N TYR A 50 6.15 6.52 -5.46
CA TYR A 50 6.79 5.87 -6.62
C TYR A 50 8.30 6.15 -6.76
N ALA A 51 8.82 7.17 -6.07
CA ALA A 51 10.20 7.63 -6.19
C ALA A 51 10.76 8.17 -4.86
N ARG A 52 12.09 8.15 -4.73
CA ARG A 52 12.83 8.78 -3.62
C ARG A 52 13.01 10.27 -3.90
N GLY A 53 13.02 11.11 -2.86
CA GLY A 53 13.22 12.57 -2.98
C GLY A 53 12.03 13.36 -3.52
N VAL A 54 11.10 12.70 -4.24
CA VAL A 54 9.82 13.29 -4.65
C VAL A 54 8.90 13.35 -3.43
N GLN A 55 8.17 14.45 -3.20
CA GLN A 55 7.18 14.55 -2.11
C GLN A 55 5.78 14.07 -2.50
N LYS A 56 5.47 14.12 -3.80
CA LYS A 56 4.23 13.63 -4.37
C LYS A 56 4.13 12.09 -4.38
N HIS A 57 2.92 11.59 -4.50
CA HIS A 57 2.56 10.18 -4.65
C HIS A 57 1.44 10.05 -5.68
N ILE A 58 1.32 8.88 -6.30
CA ILE A 58 0.29 8.60 -7.30
C ILE A 58 -1.02 8.28 -6.56
N GLY A 59 -2.14 8.90 -6.92
CA GLY A 59 -3.43 8.59 -6.31
C GLY A 59 -3.85 7.13 -6.54
N ILE A 60 -4.46 6.48 -5.53
CA ILE A 60 -4.86 5.06 -5.62
C ILE A 60 -5.80 4.79 -6.82
N GLY A 61 -6.67 5.76 -7.15
CA GLY A 61 -7.62 5.66 -8.25
C GLY A 61 -6.97 5.56 -9.63
N GLN A 62 -5.67 5.85 -9.75
CA GLN A 62 -4.92 5.76 -11.00
C GLN A 62 -4.41 4.35 -11.29
N ILE A 63 -4.54 3.44 -10.34
CA ILE A 63 -4.10 2.05 -10.53
C ILE A 63 -5.22 1.29 -11.24
N ASP A 64 -4.86 0.52 -12.27
CA ASP A 64 -5.75 -0.40 -12.99
C ASP A 64 -5.58 -1.83 -12.48
N ARG A 65 -4.32 -2.29 -12.39
CA ARG A 65 -4.00 -3.68 -12.06
C ARG A 65 -2.81 -3.77 -11.13
N TRP A 66 -2.85 -4.82 -10.33
CA TRP A 66 -1.75 -5.24 -9.47
C TRP A 66 -1.55 -6.73 -9.64
N ASP A 67 -0.37 -7.11 -10.14
CA ASP A 67 -0.03 -8.51 -10.36
C ASP A 67 1.42 -8.81 -9.90
N GLU A 68 1.90 -9.99 -10.28
CA GLU A 68 3.26 -10.41 -9.96
C GLU A 68 4.33 -9.51 -10.57
N GLN A 69 4.09 -8.97 -11.78
CA GLN A 69 5.01 -8.13 -12.53
C GLN A 69 5.08 -6.72 -11.94
N GLY A 70 4.03 -6.26 -11.28
CA GLY A 70 4.02 -4.99 -10.55
C GLY A 70 2.68 -4.26 -10.62
N LEU A 71 2.76 -2.95 -10.55
CA LEU A 71 1.61 -2.06 -10.57
C LEU A 71 1.43 -1.48 -11.99
N ARG A 72 0.19 -1.45 -12.48
CA ARG A 72 -0.17 -0.84 -13.76
C ARG A 72 -1.10 0.35 -13.54
N LEU A 73 -0.77 1.49 -14.11
CA LEU A 73 -1.63 2.66 -14.11
C LEU A 73 -2.67 2.58 -15.22
N ARG A 74 -3.80 3.26 -15.02
CA ARG A 74 -4.89 3.39 -16.01
C ARG A 74 -4.49 4.19 -17.24
N GLY A 75 -3.54 5.11 -17.10
CA GLY A 75 -3.09 6.02 -18.15
C GLY A 75 -1.62 6.42 -18.00
N GLU A 76 -1.18 7.35 -18.84
CA GLU A 76 0.11 8.03 -18.64
C GLU A 76 0.10 8.86 -17.36
N LEU A 77 1.19 8.80 -16.58
CA LEU A 77 1.31 9.57 -15.36
C LEU A 77 1.45 11.07 -15.69
N SER A 78 0.49 11.87 -15.26
CA SER A 78 0.51 13.33 -15.35
C SER A 78 0.59 13.98 -13.98
N GLU A 79 0.83 15.30 -13.95
CA GLU A 79 0.91 16.06 -12.69
C GLU A 79 -0.43 16.09 -11.93
N ASN A 80 -1.56 15.92 -12.64
CA ASN A 80 -2.91 15.88 -12.05
C ASN A 80 -3.20 14.57 -11.30
N ASP A 81 -2.43 13.52 -11.60
CA ASP A 81 -2.55 12.21 -10.98
C ASP A 81 -1.75 12.11 -9.67
N LEU A 82 -1.04 13.19 -9.33
CA LEU A 82 -0.13 13.27 -8.21
C LEU A 82 -0.71 14.15 -7.09
N SER A 83 -0.68 13.61 -5.88
CA SER A 83 -1.03 14.33 -4.66
C SER A 83 0.14 14.33 -3.67
N THR A 84 0.12 15.28 -2.74
CA THR A 84 1.04 15.30 -1.60
C THR A 84 0.38 14.63 -0.40
N LEU A 85 1.21 14.15 0.53
CA LEU A 85 0.72 13.61 1.80
C LEU A 85 -0.07 14.69 2.56
N LYS A 86 -1.30 14.37 2.96
CA LYS A 86 -2.14 15.24 3.79
C LYS A 86 -1.81 15.08 5.28
N GLU A 87 -2.29 15.99 6.11
CA GLU A 87 -2.03 15.99 7.57
C GLU A 87 -2.62 14.78 8.30
N ASP A 88 -3.73 14.24 7.77
CA ASP A 88 -4.43 13.06 8.27
C ASP A 88 -3.95 11.75 7.61
N GLU A 89 -2.86 11.82 6.84
CA GLU A 89 -2.27 10.68 6.14
C GLU A 89 -0.89 10.34 6.70
N ILE A 90 -0.59 9.04 6.73
CA ILE A 90 0.73 8.53 7.06
C ILE A 90 1.25 7.62 5.96
N TYR A 91 2.58 7.55 5.81
CA TYR A 91 3.20 6.49 5.02
C TYR A 91 3.28 5.20 5.84
N ALA A 92 2.53 4.17 5.44
CA ALA A 92 2.36 2.93 6.18
C ALA A 92 3.69 2.18 6.40
N GLY A 93 4.51 2.08 5.35
CA GLY A 93 5.83 1.45 5.44
C GLY A 93 6.73 2.18 6.43
N LYS A 94 6.82 3.50 6.33
CA LYS A 94 7.63 4.32 7.24
C LYS A 94 7.16 4.27 8.70
N TRP A 95 5.84 4.33 8.93
CA TRP A 95 5.25 4.55 10.26
C TRP A 95 4.71 3.31 10.95
N LEU A 96 4.51 2.19 10.24
CA LEU A 96 4.04 0.95 10.86
C LEU A 96 5.14 -0.11 10.86
N LEU A 97 5.84 -0.35 9.74
CA LEU A 97 6.88 -1.37 9.73
C LEU A 97 7.98 -1.04 10.72
N ASP A 98 8.47 -2.10 11.37
CA ASP A 98 9.57 -2.05 12.33
C ASP A 98 9.29 -1.16 13.55
N LYS A 99 8.03 -0.72 13.73
CA LYS A 99 7.63 0.01 14.94
C LYS A 99 7.17 -0.95 16.01
N GLN A 100 7.32 -0.47 17.25
CA GLN A 100 6.76 -1.11 18.42
C GLN A 100 5.36 -0.58 18.63
N ILE A 101 4.40 -1.50 18.79
CA ILE A 101 3.01 -1.21 19.12
C ILE A 101 2.67 -1.91 20.44
N ILE A 102 1.69 -1.36 21.14
CA ILE A 102 1.20 -1.91 22.39
C ILE A 102 -0.12 -2.60 22.09
N ASP A 103 -0.30 -3.83 22.59
CA ASP A 103 -1.60 -4.51 22.53
C ASP A 103 -2.65 -3.68 23.28
N LEU A 104 -3.92 -3.78 22.88
CA LEU A 104 -5.04 -3.04 23.48
C LEU A 104 -5.18 -3.30 24.99
N LYS A 105 -4.73 -4.47 25.46
CA LYS A 105 -4.69 -4.82 26.90
C LYS A 105 -3.54 -4.15 27.66
N GLY A 106 -2.65 -3.41 26.99
CA GLY A 106 -1.53 -2.67 27.59
C GLY A 106 -0.38 -3.55 28.10
N SER A 107 -0.51 -4.87 28.06
CA SER A 107 0.41 -5.79 28.72
C SER A 107 1.59 -6.26 27.87
N LYS A 108 1.57 -5.98 26.56
CA LYS A 108 2.57 -6.48 25.62
C LYS A 108 2.95 -5.44 24.58
N VAL A 109 4.25 -5.22 24.45
CA VAL A 109 4.84 -4.49 23.33
C VAL A 109 5.27 -5.50 22.28
N VAL A 110 4.84 -5.30 21.03
CA VAL A 110 5.16 -6.16 19.89
C VAL A 110 5.72 -5.33 18.74
N ARG A 111 6.55 -5.94 17.90
CA ARG A 111 7.09 -5.31 16.69
C ARG A 111 6.23 -5.68 15.49
N VAL A 112 5.91 -4.70 14.67
CA VAL A 112 5.28 -4.93 13.37
C VAL A 112 6.35 -5.35 12.37
N ASN A 113 6.25 -6.57 11.88
CA ASN A 113 7.17 -7.14 10.90
C ASN A 113 6.67 -6.93 9.47
N ASP A 114 5.35 -6.96 9.25
CA ASP A 114 4.74 -6.78 7.94
C ASP A 114 3.34 -6.17 8.04
N ILE A 115 2.76 -5.80 6.90
CA ILE A 115 1.41 -5.22 6.81
C ILE A 115 0.60 -6.02 5.80
N LYS A 116 -0.56 -6.52 6.20
CA LYS A 116 -1.50 -7.22 5.33
C LYS A 116 -2.47 -6.22 4.70
N LEU A 117 -2.58 -6.27 3.38
CA LEU A 117 -3.38 -5.38 2.56
C LEU A 117 -4.41 -6.20 1.76
N SER A 118 -5.56 -5.60 1.48
CA SER A 118 -6.59 -6.14 0.61
C SER A 118 -6.80 -5.23 -0.57
N TRP A 119 -6.71 -5.77 -1.77
CA TRP A 119 -7.10 -5.08 -2.99
C TRP A 119 -8.55 -5.41 -3.30
N VAL A 120 -9.38 -4.37 -3.34
CA VAL A 120 -10.82 -4.49 -3.53
C VAL A 120 -11.28 -3.61 -4.69
N ARG A 121 -12.40 -3.99 -5.28
CA ARG A 121 -13.08 -3.23 -6.31
C ARG A 121 -14.48 -2.86 -5.83
N HIS A 122 -14.85 -1.60 -6.02
CA HIS A 122 -16.19 -1.09 -5.77
C HIS A 122 -16.66 -0.37 -7.04
N GLY A 123 -17.56 -1.01 -7.79
CA GLY A 123 -17.91 -0.54 -9.14
C GLY A 123 -16.69 -0.53 -10.07
N GLU A 124 -16.37 0.66 -10.61
CA GLU A 124 -15.21 0.91 -11.47
C GLU A 124 -13.98 1.44 -10.70
N THR A 125 -14.07 1.62 -9.38
CA THR A 125 -12.94 2.08 -8.56
C THR A 125 -12.22 0.92 -7.90
N TYR A 126 -10.90 1.04 -7.80
CA TYR A 126 -10.06 0.12 -7.04
C TYR A 126 -9.58 0.80 -5.77
N ASP A 127 -9.60 0.06 -4.68
CA ASP A 127 -9.15 0.52 -3.37
C ASP A 127 -8.19 -0.51 -2.78
N VAL A 128 -7.34 -0.02 -1.87
CA VAL A 128 -6.53 -0.89 -1.02
C VAL A 128 -6.80 -0.58 0.43
N ILE A 129 -7.11 -1.63 1.20
CA ILE A 129 -7.46 -1.54 2.61
C ILE A 129 -6.35 -2.19 3.42
N LEU A 130 -5.92 -1.52 4.49
CA LEU A 130 -5.04 -2.12 5.49
C LEU A 130 -5.88 -3.03 6.39
N LEU A 131 -5.65 -4.34 6.30
CA LEU A 131 -6.41 -5.33 7.06
C LEU A 131 -5.82 -5.59 8.45
N ALA A 132 -4.51 -5.79 8.51
CA ALA A 132 -3.83 -6.21 9.73
C ALA A 132 -2.32 -5.90 9.68
N VAL A 133 -1.69 -5.92 10.85
CA VAL A 133 -0.24 -5.95 10.99
C VAL A 133 0.22 -7.36 11.34
N ASP A 134 1.30 -7.83 10.74
CA ASP A 134 1.95 -9.09 11.08
C ASP A 134 3.01 -8.83 12.16
N ILE A 135 2.90 -9.54 13.28
CA ILE A 135 3.83 -9.45 14.42
C ILE A 135 4.66 -10.75 14.58
N GLY A 136 4.50 -11.71 13.68
CA GLY A 136 5.13 -13.02 13.72
C GLY A 136 6.45 -13.08 12.95
N LEU A 137 7.21 -14.17 13.15
CA LEU A 137 8.50 -14.39 12.49
C LEU A 137 8.40 -14.60 10.97
N ARG A 138 7.24 -15.07 10.48
CA ARG A 138 7.00 -15.25 9.03
C ARG A 138 7.12 -13.95 8.26
N GLY A 139 6.57 -12.84 8.78
CA GLY A 139 6.74 -11.52 8.16
C GLY A 139 8.21 -11.09 8.08
N LEU A 140 9.03 -11.48 9.05
CA LEU A 140 10.47 -11.22 8.99
C LEU A 140 11.15 -12.06 7.91
N PHE A 141 10.85 -13.36 7.83
CA PHE A 141 11.40 -14.26 6.81
C PHE A 141 11.05 -13.83 5.39
N ARG A 142 9.81 -13.40 5.16
CA ARG A 142 9.37 -12.87 3.87
C ARG A 142 10.18 -11.64 3.44
N ARG A 143 10.49 -10.75 4.38
CA ARG A 143 11.33 -9.57 4.14
C ARG A 143 12.80 -9.90 3.89
N LEU A 144 13.26 -11.06 4.36
CA LEU A 144 14.61 -11.59 4.10
C LEU A 144 14.67 -12.42 2.81
N GLY A 145 13.53 -12.68 2.15
CA GLY A 145 13.47 -13.49 0.93
C GLY A 145 13.71 -14.99 1.16
N VAL A 146 13.44 -15.48 2.37
CA VAL A 146 13.62 -16.90 2.75
C VAL A 146 12.28 -17.65 2.91
N GLU A 147 11.21 -17.09 2.35
CA GLU A 147 9.88 -17.72 2.20
C GLU A 147 9.68 -18.20 0.77
#